data_AF-A0A3M0XUP0-F1
#
_entry.id   AF-A0A3M0XUP0-F1
#
_cell.length_a   1.000
_cell.length_b   1.000
_cell.length_c   1.000
_cell.angle_alpha   90.00
_cell.angle_beta   90.00
_cell.angle_gamma   90.00
#
_symmetry.space_group_name_H-M   'P 1'
#
loop_
_entity.id
_entity.type
_entity.pdbx_description
1 polymer ?
#
loop_
_entity_poly.entity_id
_entity_poly.type
_entity_poly.pdbx_seq_one_letter_code
_entity_poly.pdbx_strand_id
1 'polypeptide(L)'
;LQRIHNPEAAVPALLEALDPEKEPDADVRAAAAVALGQYAQPRVVQGLIGALADRQLRVNQAAKRSLKTLTGENFGLDIRRWLAWSQRTQDLFAKRRPYEYPVFHRDPTIVEMILPWLEGPKNETPAPPVGAPDEVATGSTGGVVEGG
;
A
#
# COMPACT_ATOMS: atom_id res chain seq x y z
N LEU A 1 -18.58 -2.17 11.90
CA LEU A 1 -17.59 -3.23 11.62
C LEU A 1 -16.20 -2.63 11.78
N GLN A 2 -15.63 -2.78 12.98
CA GLN A 2 -14.41 -2.10 13.42
C GLN A 2 -13.17 -2.71 12.75
N ARG A 3 -12.29 -1.83 12.29
CA ARG A 3 -10.96 -2.10 11.76
C ARG A 3 -10.11 -2.83 12.81
N ILE A 4 -10.00 -4.15 12.72
CA ILE A 4 -8.93 -4.88 13.41
C ILE A 4 -7.65 -4.73 12.56
N HIS A 5 -7.13 -3.52 12.45
CA HIS A 5 -5.80 -3.27 11.92
C HIS A 5 -4.78 -3.53 13.03
N ASN A 6 -4.65 -4.79 13.46
CA ASN A 6 -3.47 -5.22 14.19
C ASN A 6 -2.54 -5.97 13.22
N PRO A 7 -1.65 -5.26 12.49
CA PRO A 7 -0.74 -5.89 11.53
C PRO A 7 0.24 -6.88 12.20
N GLU A 8 0.52 -6.74 13.49
CA GLU A 8 1.40 -7.66 14.20
C GLU A 8 0.77 -9.03 14.41
N ALA A 9 -0.53 -9.06 14.70
CA ALA A 9 -1.28 -10.31 14.87
C ALA A 9 -1.76 -10.90 13.54
N ALA A 10 -2.13 -10.06 12.57
CA ALA A 10 -2.69 -10.51 11.30
C ALA A 10 -1.65 -11.18 10.38
N VAL A 11 -0.42 -10.62 10.31
CA VAL A 11 0.60 -11.14 9.38
C VAL A 11 1.02 -12.58 9.67
N PRO A 12 1.34 -12.98 10.92
CA PRO A 12 1.65 -14.37 11.23
C PRO A 12 0.53 -15.33 10.85
N ALA A 13 -0.72 -15.02 11.22
CA ALA A 13 -1.87 -15.86 10.89
C ALA A 13 -2.08 -15.99 9.37
N LEU A 14 -1.93 -14.90 8.62
CA LEU A 14 -2.03 -14.91 7.16
C LEU A 14 -0.88 -15.68 6.49
N LEU A 15 0.33 -15.64 7.06
CA LEU A 15 1.45 -16.44 6.58
C LEU A 15 1.24 -17.94 6.84
N GLU A 16 0.64 -18.29 7.98
CA GLU A 16 0.25 -19.68 8.24
C GLU A 16 -0.86 -20.15 7.29
N ALA A 17 -1.86 -19.30 7.03
CA ALA A 17 -2.92 -19.59 6.06
C ALA A 17 -2.43 -19.66 4.60
N LEU A 18 -1.19 -19.26 4.32
CA LEU A 18 -0.57 -19.39 3.01
C LEU A 18 0.11 -20.75 2.82
N ASP A 19 0.34 -21.49 3.90
CA ASP A 19 1.02 -22.79 3.90
C ASP A 19 0.06 -23.89 3.42
N PRO A 20 0.35 -24.57 2.28
CA PRO A 20 -0.49 -25.64 1.76
C PRO A 20 -0.55 -26.87 2.69
N GLU A 21 0.39 -27.02 3.63
CA GLU A 21 0.33 -28.10 4.63
C GLU A 21 -0.65 -27.79 5.77
N LYS A 22 -0.86 -26.51 6.08
CA LYS A 22 -1.78 -26.06 7.14
C LYS A 22 -3.17 -25.73 6.62
N GLU A 23 -3.26 -25.19 5.41
CA GLU A 23 -4.53 -24.79 4.79
C GLU A 23 -4.74 -25.54 3.47
N PRO A 24 -5.57 -26.60 3.45
CA PRO A 24 -5.84 -27.35 2.23
C PRO A 24 -6.68 -26.56 1.21
N ASP A 25 -7.51 -25.61 1.65
CA ASP A 25 -8.38 -24.83 0.77
C ASP A 25 -7.60 -23.76 0.00
N ALA A 26 -7.49 -24.01 -1.31
CA ALA A 26 -6.88 -23.12 -2.28
C ALA A 26 -7.46 -21.68 -2.29
N ASP A 27 -8.76 -21.53 -2.04
CA ASP A 27 -9.40 -20.22 -2.07
C ASP A 27 -9.06 -19.41 -0.81
N VAL A 28 -8.93 -20.07 0.34
CA VAL A 28 -8.44 -19.46 1.58
C VAL A 28 -6.98 -19.03 1.41
N ARG A 29 -6.12 -19.88 0.87
CA ARG A 29 -4.71 -19.52 0.58
C ARG A 29 -4.59 -18.34 -0.38
N ALA A 30 -5.44 -18.31 -1.43
CA ALA A 30 -5.47 -17.21 -2.38
C ALA A 30 -5.92 -15.90 -1.71
N ALA A 31 -6.94 -15.95 -0.85
CA ALA A 31 -7.39 -14.80 -0.06
C ALA A 31 -6.29 -14.31 0.89
N ALA A 32 -5.57 -15.23 1.54
CA ALA A 32 -4.43 -14.89 2.39
C ALA A 32 -3.32 -14.19 1.61
N ALA A 33 -2.95 -14.71 0.43
CA ALA A 33 -1.97 -14.09 -0.46
C ALA A 33 -2.39 -12.67 -0.89
N VAL A 34 -3.68 -12.44 -1.17
CA VAL A 34 -4.22 -11.10 -1.50
C VAL A 34 -4.12 -10.17 -0.30
N ALA A 35 -4.57 -10.60 0.89
CA ALA A 35 -4.54 -9.80 2.11
C ALA A 35 -3.10 -9.41 2.49
N LEU A 36 -2.16 -10.34 2.37
CA LEU A 36 -0.73 -10.10 2.59
C LEU A 36 -0.17 -8.99 1.69
N GLY A 37 -0.73 -8.77 0.50
CA GLY A 37 -0.36 -7.67 -0.40
C GLY A 37 -0.54 -6.26 0.18
N GLN A 38 -1.20 -6.10 1.32
CA GLN A 38 -1.40 -4.83 2.01
C GLN A 38 -0.29 -4.53 3.04
N TYR A 39 0.45 -5.55 3.47
CA TYR A 39 1.44 -5.46 4.55
C TYR A 39 2.87 -5.45 3.98
N ALA A 40 3.48 -4.26 3.86
CA ALA A 40 4.86 -4.12 3.43
C ALA A 40 5.83 -4.51 4.55
N GLN A 41 6.08 -5.81 4.68
CA GLN A 41 7.06 -6.36 5.60
C GLN A 41 7.97 -7.34 4.86
N PRO A 42 9.28 -7.37 5.12
CA PRO A 42 10.19 -8.30 4.42
C PRO A 42 9.77 -9.77 4.53
N ARG A 43 9.26 -10.19 5.71
CA ARG A 43 8.73 -11.54 5.92
C ARG A 43 7.54 -11.88 5.02
N VAL A 44 6.71 -10.89 4.70
CA VAL A 44 5.56 -11.05 3.79
C VAL A 44 6.04 -11.26 2.36
N VAL A 45 7.05 -10.52 1.92
CA VAL A 45 7.66 -10.71 0.61
C VAL A 45 8.21 -12.14 0.48
N GLN A 46 8.92 -12.64 1.50
CA GLN A 46 9.43 -14.02 1.48
C GLN A 46 8.30 -15.06 1.43
N GLY A 47 7.24 -14.90 2.24
CA GLY A 47 6.08 -15.79 2.22
C GLY A 47 5.38 -15.82 0.85
N LEU A 48 5.15 -14.65 0.25
CA LEU A 48 4.54 -14.55 -1.07
C LEU A 48 5.42 -15.13 -2.18
N ILE A 49 6.75 -15.00 -2.09
CA ILE A 49 7.69 -15.65 -3.01
C ILE A 49 7.55 -17.18 -2.92
N GLY A 50 7.41 -17.74 -1.72
CA GLY A 50 7.13 -19.17 -1.52
C GLY A 50 5.81 -19.61 -2.17
N ALA A 51 4.75 -18.81 -2.01
CA ALA A 51 3.43 -19.10 -2.59
C ALA A 51 3.37 -19.04 -4.13
N LEU A 52 4.40 -18.53 -4.80
CA LEU A 52 4.52 -18.67 -6.27
C LEU A 52 4.69 -20.13 -6.71
N ALA A 53 5.20 -21.01 -5.82
CA ALA A 53 5.34 -22.44 -6.07
C ALA A 53 4.07 -23.25 -5.79
N ASP A 54 2.99 -22.61 -5.33
CA ASP A 54 1.74 -23.30 -5.03
C ASP A 54 1.19 -23.98 -6.31
N ARG A 55 0.75 -25.23 -6.16
CA ARG A 55 0.20 -26.05 -7.24
C ARG A 55 -1.08 -25.43 -7.83
N GLN A 56 -1.80 -24.65 -7.03
CA GLN A 56 -3.02 -24.00 -7.47
C GLN A 56 -2.75 -22.67 -8.18
N LEU A 57 -3.25 -22.56 -9.41
CA LEU A 57 -3.11 -21.38 -10.25
C LEU A 57 -3.66 -20.10 -9.60
N ARG A 58 -4.77 -20.18 -8.86
CA ARG A 58 -5.35 -19.02 -8.17
C ARG A 58 -4.40 -18.44 -7.12
N VAL A 59 -3.71 -19.30 -6.36
CA VAL A 59 -2.80 -18.92 -5.29
C VAL A 59 -1.54 -18.26 -5.87
N ASN A 60 -0.88 -18.91 -6.83
CA ASN A 60 0.34 -18.34 -7.42
C ASN A 60 0.06 -17.02 -8.18
N GLN A 61 -1.11 -16.86 -8.80
CA GLN A 61 -1.51 -15.61 -9.44
C GLN A 61 -1.83 -14.51 -8.43
N ALA A 62 -2.43 -14.86 -7.29
CA ALA A 62 -2.65 -13.93 -6.19
C ALA A 62 -1.31 -13.45 -5.61
N ALA A 63 -0.40 -14.39 -5.31
CA ALA A 63 0.94 -14.07 -4.82
C ALA A 63 1.73 -13.17 -5.78
N LYS A 64 1.73 -13.48 -7.08
CA LYS A 64 2.35 -12.63 -8.12
C LYS A 64 1.79 -11.21 -8.12
N ARG A 65 0.47 -11.06 -8.05
CA ARG A 65 -0.20 -9.74 -8.02
C ARG A 65 0.18 -8.96 -6.76
N SER A 66 0.15 -9.60 -5.60
CA SER A 66 0.52 -9.01 -4.32
C SER A 66 1.99 -8.57 -4.30
N LEU A 67 2.92 -9.39 -4.81
CA LEU A 67 4.33 -9.02 -4.95
C LEU A 67 4.52 -7.80 -5.84
N LYS A 68 3.85 -7.76 -6.98
CA LYS A 68 3.89 -6.60 -7.88
C LYS A 68 3.36 -5.33 -7.20
N THR A 69 2.27 -5.44 -6.45
CA THR A 69 1.70 -4.30 -5.70
C THR A 69 2.63 -3.82 -4.58
N LEU A 70 3.25 -4.75 -3.84
CA LEU A 70 4.13 -4.42 -2.71
C LEU A 70 5.47 -3.84 -3.17
N THR A 71 6.07 -4.41 -4.20
CA THR A 71 7.46 -4.11 -4.59
C THR A 71 7.56 -3.22 -5.81
N GLY A 72 6.49 -3.09 -6.60
CA GLY A 72 6.51 -2.45 -7.91
C GLY A 72 7.20 -3.26 -9.02
N GLU A 73 7.83 -4.38 -8.68
CA GLU A 73 8.56 -5.23 -9.63
C GLU A 73 7.68 -6.29 -10.26
N ASN A 74 8.10 -6.81 -11.42
CA ASN A 74 7.38 -7.87 -12.11
C ASN A 74 8.35 -8.89 -12.73
N PHE A 75 8.65 -9.94 -11.96
CA PHE A 75 9.42 -11.09 -12.45
C PHE A 75 8.54 -12.29 -12.81
N GLY A 76 7.21 -12.11 -12.89
CA GLY A 76 6.28 -13.19 -13.16
C GLY A 76 6.27 -14.24 -12.02
N LEU A 77 6.27 -15.52 -12.40
CA LEU A 77 6.35 -16.66 -11.48
C LEU A 77 7.80 -17.15 -11.28
N ASP A 78 8.80 -16.39 -11.72
CA ASP A 78 10.21 -16.77 -11.57
C ASP A 78 10.70 -16.52 -10.14
N ILE A 79 10.57 -17.56 -9.31
CA ILE A 79 10.95 -17.56 -7.89
C ILE A 79 12.43 -17.21 -7.73
N ARG A 80 13.31 -17.71 -8.61
CA ARG A 80 14.75 -17.47 -8.50
C ARG A 80 15.08 -16.00 -8.73
N ARG A 81 14.43 -15.35 -9.71
CA ARG A 81 14.58 -13.91 -9.92
C ARG A 81 14.07 -13.09 -8.74
N TRP A 82 12.90 -13.44 -8.21
CA TRP A 82 12.35 -12.79 -7.02
C TRP A 82 13.30 -12.90 -5.81
N LEU A 83 13.83 -14.09 -5.54
CA LEU A 83 14.78 -14.31 -4.45
C LEU A 83 16.08 -13.53 -4.66
N ALA A 84 16.69 -13.65 -5.85
CA ALA A 84 17.94 -12.97 -6.17
C ALA A 84 17.83 -11.44 -6.09
N TRP A 85 16.69 -10.88 -6.49
CA TRP A 85 16.39 -9.46 -6.35
C TRP A 85 16.20 -9.08 -4.88
N SER A 86 15.42 -9.84 -4.11
CA SER A 86 15.10 -9.52 -2.72
C SER A 86 16.32 -9.55 -1.78
N GLN A 87 17.32 -10.37 -2.09
CA GLN A 87 18.56 -10.46 -1.29
C GLN A 87 19.55 -9.32 -1.60
N ARG A 88 19.46 -8.70 -2.78
CA ARG A 88 20.39 -7.66 -3.24
C ARG A 88 19.85 -6.25 -3.04
N THR A 89 18.55 -6.13 -2.85
CA THR A 89 17.84 -4.85 -2.80
C THR A 89 17.75 -4.36 -1.35
N GLN A 90 18.31 -3.18 -1.09
CA GLN A 90 18.33 -2.57 0.25
C GLN A 90 16.95 -2.07 0.69
N ASP A 91 16.14 -1.56 -0.24
CA ASP A 91 14.75 -1.15 0.00
C ASP A 91 13.79 -1.91 -0.94
N LEU A 92 13.14 -2.94 -0.39
CA LEU A 92 12.19 -3.80 -1.10
C LEU A 92 10.92 -3.06 -1.53
N PHE A 93 10.65 -1.88 -0.96
CA PHE A 93 9.42 -1.14 -1.13
C PHE A 93 9.64 0.23 -1.78
N ALA A 94 10.85 0.54 -2.24
CA ALA A 94 11.20 1.83 -2.85
C ALA A 94 10.29 2.23 -4.03
N LYS A 95 9.78 1.23 -4.78
CA LYS A 95 8.85 1.44 -5.90
C LYS A 95 7.39 1.18 -5.53
N ARG A 96 7.08 0.94 -4.25
CA ARG A 96 5.72 0.85 -3.76
C ARG A 96 5.10 2.22 -3.92
N ARG A 97 4.16 2.35 -4.85
CA ARG A 97 3.31 3.54 -4.87
C ARG A 97 2.52 3.54 -3.55
N PRO A 98 2.55 4.61 -2.75
CA PRO A 98 1.62 4.74 -1.65
C PRO A 98 0.21 4.53 -2.23
N TYR A 99 -0.63 3.78 -1.51
CA TYR A 99 -2.07 3.91 -1.74
C TYR A 99 -2.42 5.32 -1.25
N GLU A 100 -2.29 6.31 -2.13
CA GLU A 100 -2.96 7.59 -1.95
C GLU A 100 -4.45 7.27 -2.05
N TYR A 101 -5.15 7.37 -0.93
CA TYR A 101 -6.61 7.44 -0.96
C TYR A 101 -6.95 8.53 -1.99
N PRO A 102 -7.75 8.26 -3.03
CA PRO A 102 -8.23 9.34 -3.87
C PRO A 102 -9.02 10.28 -2.96
N VAL A 103 -8.47 11.45 -2.69
CA VAL A 103 -9.23 12.59 -2.18
C VAL A 103 -10.32 12.82 -3.23
N PHE A 104 -11.59 12.86 -2.82
CA PHE A 104 -12.69 13.15 -3.73
C PHE A 104 -12.48 14.55 -4.32
N HIS A 105 -11.81 14.63 -5.46
CA HIS A 105 -11.90 15.79 -6.34
C HIS A 105 -13.19 15.61 -7.15
N ARG A 106 -14.25 16.28 -6.70
CA ARG A 106 -15.42 16.51 -7.57
C ARG A 106 -15.16 17.82 -8.31
N ASP A 107 -15.26 17.78 -9.63
CA ASP A 107 -15.26 18.99 -10.43
C ASP A 107 -16.45 19.89 -10.03
N PRO A 108 -16.26 21.22 -9.95
CA PRO A 108 -17.35 22.13 -9.64
C PRO A 108 -18.45 21.98 -10.69
N THR A 109 -19.68 21.87 -10.21
CA THR A 109 -20.82 21.82 -11.13
C THR A 109 -21.06 23.17 -11.78
N ILE A 110 -21.75 23.17 -12.92
CA ILE A 110 -22.13 24.38 -13.66
C ILE A 110 -22.82 25.41 -12.74
N VAL A 111 -23.57 24.95 -11.73
CA VAL A 111 -24.25 25.80 -10.74
C VAL A 111 -23.25 26.53 -9.83
N GLU A 112 -22.17 25.87 -9.43
CA GLU A 112 -21.10 26.43 -8.57
C GLU A 112 -20.15 27.36 -9.35
N MET A 113 -20.03 27.17 -10.67
CA MET A 113 -19.26 28.06 -11.55
C MET A 113 -20.00 29.37 -11.88
N ILE A 114 -21.33 29.32 -11.96
CA ILE A 114 -22.17 30.47 -12.37
C ILE A 114 -22.55 31.36 -11.17
N LEU A 115 -22.53 30.84 -9.94
CA LEU A 115 -22.96 31.55 -8.73
C LEU A 115 -21.78 31.79 -7.77
N PRO A 116 -21.07 32.94 -7.86
CA PRO A 116 -19.86 33.21 -7.06
C PRO A 116 -20.09 33.43 -5.56
N TRP A 117 -21.35 33.45 -5.09
CA TRP A 117 -21.74 33.64 -3.69
C TRP A 117 -22.10 32.33 -2.97
N LEU A 118 -22.08 31.18 -3.67
CA LEU A 118 -22.22 29.88 -3.05
C LEU A 118 -20.84 29.46 -2.53
N GLU A 119 -20.74 29.07 -1.27
CA GLU A 119 -19.49 28.53 -0.71
C GLU A 119 -18.96 27.43 -1.66
N GLY A 120 -17.72 27.57 -2.12
CA GLY A 120 -17.09 26.58 -2.99
C GLY A 120 -17.07 25.18 -2.35
N PRO A 121 -16.78 24.12 -3.11
CA PRO A 121 -16.77 22.77 -2.57
C PRO A 121 -15.87 22.72 -1.33
N LYS A 122 -16.43 22.24 -0.21
CA LYS A 122 -15.70 22.05 1.04
C LYS A 122 -14.67 20.94 0.85
N ASN A 123 -13.54 21.31 0.28
CA ASN A 123 -12.40 20.42 0.09
C ASN A 123 -11.66 20.37 1.42
N GLU A 124 -11.49 19.16 1.97
CA GLU A 124 -10.71 18.97 3.19
C GLU A 124 -9.24 19.23 2.88
N THR A 125 -8.62 20.16 3.62
CA THR A 125 -7.18 20.39 3.56
C THR A 125 -6.46 19.14 4.05
N PRO A 126 -5.40 18.66 3.38
CA PRO A 126 -4.65 17.50 3.82
C PRO A 126 -4.15 17.69 5.26
N ALA A 127 -4.69 16.91 6.19
CA ALA A 127 -4.19 16.89 7.56
C ALA A 127 -3.12 15.80 7.68
N PRO A 128 -1.94 16.09 8.25
CA PRO A 128 -1.00 15.04 8.61
C PRO A 128 -1.67 14.05 9.59
N PRO A 129 -1.27 12.77 9.60
CA PRO A 129 -1.84 11.79 10.52
C PRO A 129 -1.62 12.27 11.97
N VAL A 130 -2.66 12.15 12.80
CA VAL A 130 -2.56 12.39 14.24
C VAL A 130 -1.41 11.54 14.80
N GLY A 131 -0.33 12.20 15.26
CA GLY A 131 0.85 11.57 15.83
C GLY A 131 2.16 11.66 15.01
N ALA A 132 2.21 12.43 13.91
CA ALA A 132 3.51 12.79 13.31
C ALA A 132 4.31 13.70 14.27
N PRO A 133 5.62 13.47 14.48
CA PRO A 133 6.44 14.37 15.30
C PRO A 133 6.49 15.77 14.68
N ASP A 134 6.37 16.80 15.51
CA ASP A 134 6.37 18.23 15.16
C ASP A 134 7.77 18.69 14.68
N GLU A 135 8.29 18.14 13.58
CA GLU A 135 9.59 18.56 13.04
C GLU A 135 9.59 18.65 11.51
N VAL A 136 8.68 19.43 10.94
CA VAL A 136 8.94 20.05 9.62
C VAL A 136 8.20 21.39 9.44
N ALA A 137 8.34 22.30 10.41
CA ALA A 137 7.95 23.70 10.25
C ALA A 137 9.11 24.62 10.63
N THR A 138 10.28 24.40 10.02
CA THR A 138 11.38 25.37 10.06
C THR A 138 11.83 25.71 8.65
N GLY A 139 11.63 26.99 8.29
CA GLY A 139 12.35 27.64 7.20
C GLY A 139 11.47 28.32 6.16
N SER A 140 10.99 29.53 6.45
CA SER A 140 11.49 30.74 5.76
C SER A 140 10.72 31.97 6.24
N THR A 141 11.25 32.59 7.30
CA THR A 141 10.91 33.95 7.71
C THR A 141 11.78 34.92 6.91
N GLY A 142 11.16 35.95 6.34
CA GLY A 142 11.78 37.28 6.28
C GLY A 142 12.17 37.80 4.90
N GLY A 143 11.38 38.75 4.40
CA GLY A 143 11.74 39.61 3.28
C GLY A 143 10.90 40.88 3.30
N VAL A 144 11.12 41.71 4.32
CA VAL A 144 10.63 43.09 4.42
C VAL A 144 11.25 43.93 3.31
N VAL A 145 10.45 44.68 2.54
CA VAL A 145 10.88 45.91 1.88
C VAL A 145 9.74 46.93 1.91
N GLU A 146 9.88 47.92 2.79
CA GLU A 146 9.16 49.21 2.73
C GLU A 146 9.76 50.10 1.64
N GLY A 147 8.90 50.91 1.02
CA GLY A 147 9.14 52.35 0.82
C GLY A 147 9.93 52.81 -0.42
N GLY A 148 9.23 53.51 -1.31
CA GLY A 148 9.76 54.36 -2.37
C GLY A 148 8.64 55.06 -3.13
#